data_AF-A0A961XZI7-F1
#
_entry.id   AF-A0A961XZI7-F1
#
_cell.length_a   1.000
_cell.length_b   1.000
_cell.length_c   1.000
_cell.angle_alpha   90.00
_cell.angle_beta   90.00
_cell.angle_gamma   90.00
#
_symmetry.space_group_name_H-M   'P 1'
#
loop_
_entity.id
_entity.type
_entity.pdbx_description
1 polymer ?
#
loop_
_entity_poly.entity_id
_entity_poly.type
_entity_poly.pdbx_seq_one_letter_code
_entity_poly.pdbx_strand_id
1 'polypeptide(L)'
;AQAETAVATVQELVGRMDREIDELAARGAVSPSLTNREGPVVNLTGDGVRSFDHGLVGLLPETIVWILAPQVKNALAEKIRSAHPGGGLTDFERAAELAALERERLELERLEESHIIAAAEIGQHIARRRDADPRAILEIE
;
A
#
# COMPACT_ATOMS: atom_id res chain seq x y z
N ALA A 1 13.78 7.68 6.29
CA ALA A 1 12.50 8.15 5.76
C ALA A 1 11.42 7.23 6.30
N GLN A 2 10.62 7.68 7.27
CA GLN A 2 9.40 6.95 7.62
C GLN A 2 8.48 7.04 6.42
N ALA A 3 8.12 5.88 5.85
CA ALA A 3 7.10 5.83 4.82
C ALA A 3 5.81 6.37 5.44
N GLU A 4 5.33 7.48 4.92
CA GLU A 4 4.02 8.02 5.22
C GLU A 4 2.99 6.89 5.04
N THR A 5 2.45 6.38 6.15
CA THR A 5 1.42 5.33 6.14
C THR A 5 0.08 5.92 5.74
N ALA A 6 0.03 6.53 4.55
CA ALA A 6 -1.21 6.87 3.90
C ALA A 6 -1.97 5.57 3.62
N VAL A 7 -3.27 5.56 3.91
CA VAL A 7 -4.11 4.39 3.64
C VAL A 7 -4.23 4.24 2.13
N ALA A 8 -3.63 3.18 1.58
CA ALA A 8 -3.73 2.84 0.17
C ALA A 8 -5.18 2.64 -0.24
N THR A 9 -5.52 2.95 -1.48
CA THR A 9 -6.89 2.82 -1.97
C THR A 9 -7.34 1.35 -2.02
N VAL A 10 -8.65 1.11 -1.92
CA VAL A 10 -9.23 -0.23 -2.11
C VAL A 10 -8.78 -0.85 -3.43
N GLN A 11 -8.73 -0.06 -4.51
CA GLN A 11 -8.35 -0.55 -5.83
C GLN A 11 -6.89 -1.02 -5.86
N GLU A 12 -5.97 -0.29 -5.24
CA GLU A 12 -4.56 -0.67 -5.14
C GLU A 12 -4.38 -1.93 -4.31
N LEU A 13 -5.06 -2.02 -3.16
CA LEU A 13 -5.00 -3.19 -2.29
C LEU A 13 -5.54 -4.44 -2.98
N VAL A 14 -6.69 -4.34 -3.65
CA VAL A 14 -7.28 -5.45 -4.42
C VAL A 14 -6.37 -5.83 -5.59
N GLY A 15 -5.85 -4.85 -6.35
CA GLY A 15 -4.95 -5.12 -7.48
C GLY A 15 -3.64 -5.79 -7.07
N ARG A 16 -3.07 -5.39 -5.92
CA ARG A 16 -1.88 -6.04 -5.35
C ARG A 16 -2.20 -7.46 -4.87
N MET A 17 -3.29 -7.62 -4.13
CA MET A 17 -3.77 -8.93 -3.67
C MET A 17 -3.99 -9.90 -4.84
N ASP A 18 -4.65 -9.45 -5.92
CA ASP A 18 -4.88 -10.27 -7.11
C ASP A 18 -3.57 -10.80 -7.70
N ARG A 19 -2.55 -9.93 -7.80
CA ARG A 19 -1.23 -10.29 -8.31
C ARG A 19 -0.53 -11.30 -7.41
N GLU A 20 -0.54 -11.07 -6.09
CA GLU A 20 0.07 -11.99 -5.11
C GLU A 20 -0.60 -13.38 -5.15
N ILE A 21 -1.92 -13.43 -5.32
CA ILE A 21 -2.66 -14.69 -5.48
C ILE A 21 -2.32 -15.38 -6.80
N ASP A 22 -2.21 -14.63 -7.90
CA ASP A 22 -1.83 -15.20 -9.21
C ASP A 22 -0.43 -15.78 -9.20
N GLU A 23 0.53 -15.10 -8.57
CA GLU A 23 1.90 -15.61 -8.38
C GLU A 23 1.92 -16.88 -7.52
N LEU A 24 1.09 -16.93 -6.47
CA LEU A 24 0.96 -18.10 -5.61
C LEU A 24 0.30 -19.28 -6.35
N ALA A 25 -0.77 -19.01 -7.10
CA ALA A 25 -1.47 -19.98 -7.94
C ALA A 25 -0.56 -20.54 -9.04
N ALA A 26 0.26 -19.70 -9.68
CA ALA A 26 1.20 -20.13 -10.70
C ALA A 26 2.24 -21.13 -10.15
N ARG A 27 2.70 -20.94 -8.89
CA ARG A 27 3.61 -21.89 -8.22
C ARG A 27 2.93 -23.23 -7.90
N GLY A 28 1.63 -23.22 -7.63
CA GLY A 28 0.84 -24.41 -7.33
C GLY A 28 0.23 -25.11 -8.56
N ALA A 29 0.43 -24.56 -9.76
CA ALA A 29 -0.20 -25.04 -10.98
C ALA A 29 0.30 -26.43 -11.36
N VAL A 30 -0.62 -27.38 -11.49
CA VAL A 30 -0.26 -28.75 -11.83
C VAL A 30 -0.24 -28.96 -13.33
N SER A 31 0.86 -29.50 -13.84
CA SER A 31 1.04 -29.79 -15.27
C SER A 31 0.80 -31.28 -15.56
N PRO A 32 0.02 -31.63 -16.61
CA PRO A 32 -0.13 -33.00 -17.03
C PRO A 32 1.14 -33.49 -17.74
N SER A 33 1.56 -34.73 -17.46
CA SER A 33 2.60 -35.41 -18.22
C SER A 33 2.00 -36.12 -19.43
N LEU A 34 2.21 -35.56 -20.61
CA LEU A 34 1.67 -36.10 -21.86
C LEU A 34 2.49 -37.25 -22.45
N THR A 35 3.71 -37.46 -21.93
CA THR A 35 4.66 -38.47 -22.42
C THR A 35 4.73 -39.70 -21.53
N ASN A 36 4.15 -39.64 -20.33
CA ASN A 36 4.14 -40.77 -19.41
C ASN A 36 3.17 -41.85 -19.90
N ARG A 37 3.71 -43.01 -20.29
CA ARG A 37 2.92 -44.17 -20.73
C ARG A 37 2.48 -45.06 -19.56
N GLU A 38 3.21 -45.01 -18.45
CA GLU A 38 2.94 -45.82 -17.26
C GLU A 38 3.16 -44.94 -16.01
N GLY A 39 2.05 -44.45 -15.45
CA GLY A 39 2.03 -43.64 -14.23
C GLY A 39 0.87 -42.64 -14.21
N PRO A 40 0.73 -41.84 -13.14
CA PRO A 40 -0.32 -40.83 -13.05
C PRO A 40 -0.09 -39.70 -14.06
N VAL A 41 -1.17 -39.28 -14.73
CA VAL A 41 -1.16 -38.21 -15.75
C VAL A 41 -0.85 -36.84 -15.15
N VAL A 42 -1.15 -36.64 -13.86
CA VAL A 42 -1.07 -35.35 -13.17
C VAL A 42 -0.42 -35.58 -11.80
N ASN A 43 0.64 -34.84 -11.47
CA ASN A 43 1.26 -34.90 -10.15
C ASN A 43 0.56 -33.95 -9.17
N LEU A 44 -0.49 -34.42 -8.50
CA LEU A 44 -1.18 -33.64 -7.47
C LEU A 44 -0.43 -33.58 -6.14
N THR A 45 0.71 -34.26 -6.00
CA THR A 45 1.45 -34.30 -4.73
C THR A 45 2.39 -33.11 -4.53
N GLY A 46 2.54 -32.26 -5.57
CA GLY A 46 3.54 -31.20 -5.63
C GLY A 46 4.95 -31.78 -5.68
N ASP A 47 5.88 -31.15 -6.38
CA ASP A 47 7.27 -31.65 -6.47
C ASP A 47 8.07 -31.49 -5.15
N GLY A 48 7.37 -31.45 -4.01
CA GLY A 48 7.88 -31.22 -2.67
C GLY A 48 7.42 -32.27 -1.65
N VAL A 49 7.18 -33.51 -2.04
CA VAL A 49 7.00 -34.63 -1.08
C VAL A 49 8.32 -34.87 -0.35
N ARG A 50 8.61 -34.06 0.68
CA ARG A 50 9.45 -34.50 1.79
C ARG A 50 8.60 -35.46 2.59
N SER A 51 8.76 -36.75 2.28
CA SER A 51 8.31 -37.82 3.16
C SER A 51 9.00 -37.61 4.51
N PHE A 52 8.28 -37.06 5.47
CA PHE A 52 8.61 -37.20 6.88
C PHE A 52 7.92 -38.47 7.34
N ASP A 53 8.68 -39.34 7.99
CA ASP A 53 8.33 -40.73 8.27
C ASP A 53 6.90 -40.91 8.79
N HIS A 54 6.29 -39.96 9.52
CA HIS A 54 4.94 -40.08 10.09
C HIS A 54 4.07 -38.79 9.96
N GLY A 55 3.75 -38.30 8.76
CA GLY A 55 2.86 -37.12 8.62
C GLY A 55 2.21 -36.94 7.25
N LEU A 56 0.97 -36.42 7.23
CA LEU A 56 0.07 -36.29 6.07
C LEU A 56 0.77 -35.85 4.77
N VAL A 57 0.61 -36.66 3.71
CA VAL A 57 0.81 -36.24 2.31
C VAL A 57 -0.43 -35.44 1.91
N GLY A 58 -0.34 -34.11 1.98
CA GLY A 58 -1.41 -33.18 1.62
C GLY A 58 -1.07 -32.37 0.37
N LEU A 59 -2.10 -31.86 -0.31
CA LEU A 59 -1.92 -30.82 -1.33
C LEU A 59 -1.15 -29.65 -0.72
N LEU A 60 -0.11 -29.18 -1.42
CA LEU A 60 0.59 -27.97 -1.03
C LEU A 60 -0.40 -26.79 -0.99
N PRO A 61 -0.31 -25.86 -0.01
CA PRO A 61 -1.19 -24.71 0.08
C PRO A 61 -1.33 -23.93 -1.24
N GLU A 62 -0.25 -23.86 -2.02
CA GLU A 62 -0.19 -23.25 -3.34
C GLU A 62 -1.13 -23.92 -4.35
N THR A 63 -1.23 -25.25 -4.33
CA THR A 63 -2.11 -26.01 -5.23
C THR A 63 -3.58 -25.77 -4.87
N ILE A 64 -3.90 -25.61 -3.59
CA ILE A 64 -5.25 -25.22 -3.16
C ILE A 64 -5.59 -23.82 -3.67
N VAL A 65 -4.65 -22.88 -3.56
CA VAL A 65 -4.82 -21.52 -4.09
C VAL A 65 -4.98 -21.53 -5.60
N TRP A 66 -4.25 -22.38 -6.33
CA TRP A 66 -4.43 -22.54 -7.77
C TRP A 66 -5.85 -23.01 -8.13
N ILE A 67 -6.37 -24.02 -7.44
CA ILE A 67 -7.73 -24.56 -7.67
C ILE A 67 -8.81 -23.52 -7.33
N LEU A 68 -8.60 -22.78 -6.23
CA LEU A 68 -9.61 -21.88 -5.65
C LEU A 68 -9.30 -20.40 -5.89
N ALA A 69 -8.43 -20.06 -6.84
CA ALA A 69 -7.96 -18.69 -7.03
C ALA A 69 -9.12 -17.68 -7.16
N PRO A 70 -10.18 -17.94 -7.95
CA PRO A 70 -11.31 -17.02 -8.04
C PRO A 70 -12.05 -16.83 -6.70
N GLN A 71 -12.23 -17.91 -5.94
CA GLN A 71 -12.93 -17.88 -4.64
C GLN A 71 -12.11 -17.14 -3.59
N VAL A 72 -10.80 -17.38 -3.55
CA VAL A 72 -9.87 -16.70 -2.64
C VAL A 72 -9.83 -15.20 -2.95
N LYS A 73 -9.71 -14.82 -4.23
CA LYS A 73 -9.74 -13.42 -4.67
C LYS A 73 -11.04 -12.72 -4.25
N ASN A 74 -12.19 -13.34 -4.50
CA ASN A 74 -13.49 -12.77 -4.16
C ASN A 74 -13.65 -12.58 -2.64
N ALA A 75 -13.31 -13.60 -1.84
CA ALA A 75 -13.44 -13.55 -0.39
C ALA A 75 -12.51 -12.51 0.24
N LEU A 76 -11.27 -12.39 -0.25
CA LEU A 76 -10.33 -11.40 0.24
C LEU A 76 -10.68 -9.98 -0.23
N ALA A 77 -11.12 -9.82 -1.48
CA ALA A 77 -11.59 -8.53 -1.98
C ALA A 77 -12.79 -8.00 -1.18
N GLU A 78 -13.73 -8.87 -0.80
CA GLU A 78 -14.85 -8.51 0.07
C GLU A 78 -14.36 -8.08 1.46
N LYS A 79 -13.43 -8.84 2.06
CA LYS A 79 -12.81 -8.48 3.34
C LYS A 79 -12.11 -7.11 3.26
N ILE A 80 -11.33 -6.86 2.21
CA ILE A 80 -10.67 -5.57 1.98
C ILE A 80 -11.72 -4.45 1.90
N ARG A 81 -12.75 -4.62 1.09
CA ARG A 81 -13.83 -3.61 0.97
C ARG A 81 -14.56 -3.35 2.29
N SER A 82 -14.80 -4.40 3.08
CA SER A 82 -15.48 -4.28 4.38
C SER A 82 -14.63 -3.65 5.49
N ALA A 83 -13.32 -3.87 5.44
CA ALA A 83 -12.38 -3.41 6.46
C ALA A 83 -11.76 -2.04 6.12
N HIS A 84 -11.76 -1.67 4.84
CA HIS A 84 -11.23 -0.39 4.42
C HIS A 84 -12.13 0.73 4.97
N PRO A 85 -11.56 1.73 5.69
CA PRO A 85 -12.34 2.78 6.37
C PRO A 85 -13.10 3.74 5.43
N GLY A 86 -13.16 3.45 4.12
CA GLY A 86 -13.50 4.43 3.08
C GLY A 86 -12.48 5.57 2.98
N GLY A 87 -12.44 6.29 1.85
CA GLY A 87 -11.75 7.57 1.75
C GLY A 87 -10.22 7.55 1.60
N GLY A 88 -9.63 6.49 1.05
CA GLY A 88 -8.23 6.55 0.62
C GLY A 88 -8.12 7.50 -0.58
N LEU A 89 -7.23 8.49 -0.49
CA LEU A 89 -6.92 9.37 -1.62
C LEU A 89 -6.08 8.61 -2.64
N THR A 90 -6.35 8.81 -3.92
CA THR A 90 -5.42 8.41 -4.98
C THR A 90 -4.10 9.17 -4.86
N ASP A 91 -3.04 8.67 -5.50
CA ASP A 91 -1.76 9.38 -5.55
C ASP A 91 -1.87 10.82 -6.07
N PHE A 92 -2.73 11.03 -7.07
CA PHE A 92 -2.99 12.36 -7.63
C PHE A 92 -3.73 13.28 -6.65
N GLU A 93 -4.80 12.78 -6.03
CA GLU A 93 -5.55 13.55 -5.03
C GLU A 93 -4.68 13.86 -3.80
N ARG A 94 -3.87 12.90 -3.37
CA ARG A 94 -2.90 13.09 -2.28
C ARG A 94 -1.89 14.18 -2.63
N ALA A 95 -1.31 14.15 -3.83
CA ALA A 95 -0.36 15.17 -4.26
C ALA A 95 -1.02 16.56 -4.34
N ALA A 96 -2.26 16.64 -4.83
CA ALA A 96 -3.02 17.88 -4.89
C ALA A 96 -3.33 18.42 -3.47
N GLU A 97 -3.71 17.55 -2.54
CA GLU A 97 -4.01 17.93 -1.16
C GLU A 97 -2.75 18.41 -0.43
N LEU A 98 -1.63 17.70 -0.58
CA LEU A 98 -0.34 18.13 -0.03
C LEU A 98 0.08 19.48 -0.57
N ALA A 99 -0.07 19.72 -1.88
CA ALA A 99 0.22 21.02 -2.48
C ALA A 99 -0.74 22.13 -2.01
N ALA A 100 -1.99 21.79 -1.65
CA ALA A 100 -2.91 22.74 -1.04
C ALA A 100 -2.48 23.09 0.39
N LEU A 101 -2.14 22.09 1.22
CA LEU A 101 -1.66 22.27 2.59
C LEU A 101 -0.34 23.06 2.64
N GLU A 102 0.59 22.83 1.70
CA GLU A 102 1.82 23.60 1.60
C GLU A 102 1.57 25.08 1.31
N ARG A 103 0.59 25.39 0.44
CA ARG A 103 0.19 26.77 0.16
C ARG A 103 -0.48 27.42 1.36
N GLU A 104 -1.41 26.72 2.01
CA GLU A 104 -2.08 27.20 3.22
C GLU A 104 -1.07 27.48 4.33
N ARG A 105 -0.13 26.55 4.54
CA ARG A 105 0.97 26.73 5.49
C ARG A 105 1.80 27.97 5.18
N LEU A 106 2.21 28.17 3.92
CA LEU A 106 2.99 29.35 3.53
C LEU A 106 2.22 30.65 3.79
N GLU A 107 0.92 30.66 3.52
CA GLU A 107 0.07 31.83 3.77
C GLU A 107 -0.10 32.14 5.26
N LEU A 108 -0.27 31.11 6.09
CA LEU A 108 -0.28 31.25 7.54
C LEU A 108 1.07 31.77 8.08
N GLU A 109 2.19 31.30 7.54
CA GLU A 109 3.52 31.78 7.94
C GLU A 109 3.77 33.24 7.51
N ARG A 110 3.22 33.69 6.37
CA ARG A 110 3.25 35.10 5.97
C ARG A 110 2.42 35.98 6.91
N LEU A 111 1.26 35.49 7.33
CA LEU A 111 0.42 36.17 8.31
C LEU A 111 1.12 36.27 9.67
N GLU A 112 1.78 35.21 10.12
CA GLU A 112 2.64 35.21 11.31
C GLU A 112 3.73 36.29 11.22
N GLU A 113 4.47 36.36 10.12
CA GLU A 113 5.53 37.38 9.93
C GLU A 113 4.96 38.80 9.95
N SER A 114 3.80 39.04 9.32
CA SER A 114 3.13 40.35 9.35
C SER A 114 2.79 40.80 10.78
N HIS A 115 2.41 39.86 11.66
CA HIS A 115 2.16 40.14 13.07
C HIS A 115 3.45 40.38 13.86
N ILE A 116 4.53 39.66 13.54
CA ILE A 116 5.85 39.88 14.15
C ILE A 116 6.36 41.28 13.83
N ILE A 117 6.22 41.72 12.57
CA ILE A 117 6.62 43.07 12.13
C ILE A 117 5.80 44.15 12.87
N ALA A 118 4.47 44.00 12.91
CA ALA A 118 3.60 44.94 13.61
C ALA A 118 3.89 45.02 15.12
N ALA A 119 4.24 43.90 15.76
CA ALA A 119 4.66 43.88 17.16
C ALA A 119 5.99 44.64 17.36
N ALA A 120 6.94 44.48 16.43
CA ALA A 120 8.22 45.18 16.48
C ALA A 120 8.04 46.70 16.38
N GLU A 121 7.10 47.19 15.57
CA GLU A 121 6.78 48.62 15.43
C GLU A 121 6.32 49.27 16.75
N ILE A 122 5.62 48.52 17.61
CA ILE A 122 5.20 48.97 18.94
C ILE A 122 6.22 48.65 20.05
N GLY A 123 7.43 48.24 19.67
CA GLY A 123 8.53 47.93 20.59
C GLY A 123 8.43 46.56 21.28
N GLN A 124 7.54 45.67 20.83
CA GLN A 124 7.44 44.30 21.31
C GLN A 124 8.28 43.37 20.44
N HIS A 125 9.15 42.58 21.07
CA HIS A 125 10.01 41.64 20.34
C HIS A 125 9.43 40.23 20.41
N ILE A 126 8.96 39.72 19.27
CA ILE A 126 8.55 38.33 19.08
C ILE A 126 9.65 37.60 18.32
N ALA A 127 10.18 36.52 18.90
CA ALA A 127 11.20 35.72 18.23
C ALA A 127 10.58 34.85 17.14
N ARG A 128 11.22 34.81 15.96
CA ARG A 128 10.84 33.92 14.87
C ARG A 128 11.10 32.46 15.26
N ARG A 129 10.27 31.56 14.72
CA ARG A 129 10.52 30.13 14.81
C ARG A 129 11.77 29.73 14.01
N ARG A 130 12.46 28.69 14.48
CA ARG A 130 13.69 28.20 13.84
C ARG A 130 13.43 27.53 12.49
N ASP A 131 12.23 27.01 12.29
CA ASP A 131 11.78 26.27 11.11
C ASP A 131 10.84 27.10 10.21
N ALA A 132 10.76 28.41 10.43
CA ALA A 132 9.99 29.31 9.59
C ALA A 132 10.49 29.27 8.14
N ASP A 133 9.57 29.26 7.18
CA ASP A 133 9.88 29.25 5.77
C ASP A 133 10.55 30.58 5.39
N PRO A 134 11.78 30.56 4.83
CA PRO A 134 12.46 31.77 4.39
C PRO A 134 11.63 32.58 3.38
N ARG A 135 10.75 31.94 2.61
CA ARG A 135 9.87 32.61 1.66
C ARG A 135 8.83 33.50 2.33
N ALA A 136 8.35 33.11 3.50
CA ALA A 136 7.44 33.93 4.30
C ALA A 136 8.17 35.16 4.88
N ILE A 137 9.40 34.97 5.37
CA ILE A 137 10.22 36.04 5.97
C ILE A 137 10.71 37.05 4.92
N LEU A 138 11.11 36.57 3.75
CA LEU A 138 11.69 37.39 2.68
C LEU A 138 10.64 37.94 1.71
N GLU A 139 9.35 37.64 1.93
CA GLU A 139 8.24 38.05 1.06
C GLU A 139 8.41 37.66 -0.42
N ILE A 140 8.94 36.46 -0.68
CA ILE A 140 9.19 35.93 -2.04
C ILE A 140 8.22 34.80 -2.40
N GLU A 141 8.02 34.59 -3.71
CA GLU A 141 7.19 33.52 -4.30
C GLU A 141 7.93 32.19 -4.48
#